data_AF-A0A7W0LK92-F1
#
_entry.id   AF-A0A7W0LK92-F1
#
_cell.length_a   1.000
_cell.length_b   1.000
_cell.length_c   1.000
_cell.angle_alpha   90.00
_cell.angle_beta   90.00
_cell.angle_gamma   90.00
#
_symmetry.space_group_name_H-M   'P 1'
#
loop_
_entity.id
_entity.type
_entity.pdbx_description
1 polymer ?
#
loop_
_entity_poly.entity_id
_entity_poly.type
_entity_poly.pdbx_seq_one_letter_code
_entity_poly.pdbx_strand_id
1 'polypeptide(L)'
;MNLQIKRILTGAVLCAALSPAPAEASEVLSVDRHRVTRIDDPFVPAQAVSDLGQAPRVRPAGPARSARTSTSRLGRAIAAMAQGGRRTASTSRKRPGPTRGEKAVDRALRRALRARRISRRTLNHYRRLLVRARSTRRRLRGARGRELGGVITTLEAVAIRGQLSPSRLHPLFLILRRNTEYWPRGPFPRNRDRVTFRGSELLFEYYRGSGLQLQPLANFKKANLMHRACVEDVGQECRRNGLRRLLQEMTSTSSWRGGFRAWEYFFSFGGGRPPWVSGMAQATAIQAYARAWRLLGNPGYLGTARQAFRAFETAPPTGVAARGPLGGTHYLQYSFAPRLFIINAFLQSLIGLYDFAELTGDPTARRLFEAAEPEARAEVPRNDTGDWSTYSFGGRESTRGYHELLRELLASACSRLGTSVYCDTATRFRLYATEPAVIALLGPTSAFAGVKTQVSFSLSKLSAVQLTITRNGVTELDEVRTFRAGAGAFAWTPKSAGPYSVRLAAKELRTGLNLRTRLTGEIQSVP
;
A
#
# COMPACT_ATOMS: atom_id res chain seq x y z
N MET A 1 28.42 65.03 -21.47
CA MET A 1 28.57 64.47 -20.11
C MET A 1 27.60 63.32 -19.97
N ASN A 2 28.04 62.11 -20.34
CA ASN A 2 27.26 60.88 -20.39
C ASN A 2 27.24 60.22 -19.01
N LEU A 3 26.05 59.89 -18.46
CA LEU A 3 25.95 58.98 -17.32
C LEU A 3 25.40 57.62 -17.77
N GLN A 4 26.32 56.66 -17.79
CA GLN A 4 26.06 55.23 -17.92
C GLN A 4 25.37 54.68 -16.66
N ILE A 5 24.28 53.93 -16.86
CA ILE A 5 23.68 53.05 -15.86
C ILE A 5 24.46 51.73 -15.84
N LYS A 6 25.14 51.45 -14.73
CA LYS A 6 25.84 50.19 -14.47
C LYS A 6 24.85 49.08 -14.09
N ARG A 7 24.89 47.98 -14.85
CA ARG A 7 24.36 46.65 -14.50
C ARG A 7 25.19 46.02 -13.38
N ILE A 8 24.57 45.48 -12.33
CA ILE A 8 25.16 44.42 -11.49
C ILE A 8 24.06 43.41 -11.09
N LEU A 9 24.13 42.23 -11.74
CA LEU A 9 23.79 40.87 -11.31
C LEU A 9 22.56 40.61 -10.41
N THR A 10 21.46 40.25 -11.05
CA THR A 10 20.47 39.32 -10.51
C THR A 10 21.04 37.90 -10.49
N GLY A 11 21.29 37.36 -9.30
CA GLY A 11 21.65 35.95 -9.11
C GLY A 11 20.48 35.05 -9.48
N ALA A 12 20.62 34.31 -10.57
CA ALA A 12 19.69 33.26 -10.97
C ALA A 12 19.69 32.14 -9.93
N VAL A 13 18.56 31.96 -9.24
CA VAL A 13 18.26 30.72 -8.52
C VAL A 13 18.08 29.63 -9.57
N LEU A 14 19.13 28.84 -9.77
CA LEU A 14 19.04 27.61 -10.56
C LEU A 14 18.11 26.65 -9.80
N CYS A 15 16.82 26.66 -10.13
CA CYS A 15 15.93 25.54 -9.86
C CYS A 15 16.45 24.36 -10.68
N ALA A 16 17.37 23.58 -10.11
CA ALA A 16 17.71 22.27 -10.63
C ALA A 16 16.43 21.42 -10.57
N ALA A 17 15.73 21.33 -11.71
CA ALA A 17 14.70 20.35 -11.96
C ALA A 17 15.38 18.97 -11.92
N LEU A 18 15.53 18.42 -10.71
CA LEU A 18 15.93 17.05 -10.52
C LEU A 18 14.75 16.18 -10.96
N SER A 19 14.91 15.54 -12.11
CA SER A 19 14.07 14.44 -12.55
C SER A 19 13.84 13.48 -11.38
N PRO A 20 12.60 13.07 -11.09
CA PRO A 20 12.36 12.05 -10.07
C PRO A 20 13.21 10.84 -10.43
N ALA A 21 13.98 10.32 -9.47
CA ALA A 21 14.71 9.07 -9.64
C ALA A 21 13.77 8.04 -10.30
N PRO A 22 14.21 7.32 -11.35
CA PRO A 22 13.33 6.38 -12.03
C PRO A 22 12.81 5.41 -10.98
N ALA A 23 11.49 5.39 -10.81
CA ALA A 23 10.86 4.39 -9.97
C ALA A 23 11.26 3.03 -10.53
N GLU A 24 12.13 2.29 -9.84
CA GLU A 24 12.60 0.98 -10.29
C GLU A 24 11.38 0.13 -10.71
N ALA A 25 11.34 -0.26 -11.98
CA ALA A 25 10.33 -1.16 -12.49
C ALA A 25 10.43 -2.46 -11.68
N SER A 26 9.28 -2.95 -11.20
CA SER A 26 9.26 -4.20 -10.46
C SER A 26 9.08 -5.37 -11.42
N GLU A 27 9.93 -6.38 -11.31
CA GLU A 27 9.78 -7.63 -12.07
C GLU A 27 8.36 -8.20 -11.92
N VAL A 28 7.81 -8.73 -13.02
CA VAL A 28 6.51 -9.40 -13.03
C VAL A 28 6.66 -10.83 -13.54
N LEU A 29 5.95 -11.76 -12.90
CA LEU A 29 5.85 -13.14 -13.38
C LEU A 29 4.84 -13.20 -14.53
N SER A 30 5.31 -13.45 -15.74
CA SER A 30 4.45 -13.66 -16.91
C SER A 30 4.10 -15.13 -17.06
N VAL A 31 2.80 -15.43 -17.14
CA VAL A 31 2.27 -16.79 -17.28
C VAL A 31 1.80 -16.99 -18.71
N ASP A 32 2.42 -17.95 -19.41
CA ASP A 32 1.99 -18.42 -20.72
C ASP A 32 1.72 -19.93 -20.67
N ARG A 33 0.44 -20.30 -20.61
CA ARG A 33 -0.06 -21.67 -20.46
C ARG A 33 0.52 -22.38 -19.22
N HIS A 34 1.70 -22.98 -19.36
CA HIS A 34 2.39 -23.74 -18.32
C HIS A 34 3.79 -23.20 -18.02
N ARG A 35 4.27 -22.25 -18.81
CA ARG A 35 5.56 -21.59 -18.61
C ARG A 35 5.34 -20.32 -17.81
N VAL A 36 6.17 -20.11 -16.79
CA VAL A 36 6.22 -18.86 -16.03
C VAL A 36 7.62 -18.29 -16.15
N THR A 37 7.74 -17.08 -16.64
CA THR A 37 9.01 -16.36 -16.79
C THR A 37 8.95 -15.04 -16.05
N ARG A 38 10.07 -14.60 -15.50
CA ARG A 38 10.21 -13.21 -15.06
C ARG A 38 10.38 -12.35 -16.31
N ILE A 39 9.65 -11.25 -16.36
CA ILE A 39 9.83 -10.21 -17.38
C ILE A 39 10.01 -8.87 -16.69
N ASP A 40 10.80 -8.01 -17.31
CA ASP A 40 10.86 -6.60 -16.96
C ASP A 40 9.82 -5.85 -17.80
N ASP A 41 8.81 -5.31 -17.12
CA ASP A 41 7.79 -4.46 -17.74
C ASP A 41 7.95 -3.07 -17.12
N PRO A 42 8.45 -2.07 -17.89
CA PRO A 42 8.79 -0.76 -17.36
C PRO A 42 7.57 0.01 -16.84
N PHE A 43 6.36 -0.46 -17.14
CA PHE A 43 5.12 0.14 -16.67
C PHE A 43 4.58 -0.52 -15.40
N VAL A 44 5.22 -1.56 -14.87
CA VAL A 44 4.83 -2.14 -13.58
C VAL A 44 5.34 -1.23 -12.46
N PRO A 45 4.45 -0.56 -11.70
CA PRO A 45 4.88 0.43 -10.71
C PRO A 45 5.66 -0.23 -9.58
N ALA A 46 6.63 0.47 -8.99
CA ALA A 46 7.35 -0.03 -7.81
C ALA A 46 6.39 -0.51 -6.70
N GLN A 47 6.75 -1.54 -5.93
CA GLN A 47 5.86 -2.08 -4.90
C GLN A 47 5.45 -1.03 -3.86
N ALA A 48 6.36 -0.15 -3.44
CA ALA A 48 6.09 0.88 -2.44
C ALA A 48 4.98 1.85 -2.86
N VAL A 49 4.83 2.15 -4.15
CA VAL A 49 3.86 3.14 -4.63
C VAL A 49 2.47 2.57 -4.87
N SER A 50 2.31 1.25 -4.94
CA SER A 50 1.00 0.60 -5.09
C SER A 50 0.72 -0.46 -4.03
N ASP A 51 1.53 -0.55 -2.97
CA ASP A 51 1.24 -1.39 -1.83
C ASP A 51 -0.06 -0.91 -1.17
N LEU A 52 -0.88 -1.87 -0.77
CA LEU A 52 -2.03 -1.59 0.07
C LEU A 52 -1.62 -1.07 1.44
N GLY A 53 -0.40 -1.38 1.90
CA GLY A 53 0.20 -0.86 3.12
C GLY A 53 -0.21 -1.53 4.40
N GLN A 54 -0.03 -0.83 5.52
CA GLN A 54 -0.30 -1.41 6.83
C GLN A 54 -1.81 -1.47 7.04
N ALA A 55 -2.33 -2.70 7.03
CA ALA A 55 -3.65 -3.04 7.48
C ALA A 55 -3.99 -2.39 8.84
N PRO A 56 -5.25 -1.97 9.07
CA PRO A 56 -5.68 -1.56 10.40
C PRO A 56 -5.38 -2.67 11.42
N ARG A 57 -4.86 -2.29 12.59
CA ARG A 57 -4.79 -3.19 13.75
C ARG A 57 -6.20 -3.41 14.30
N VAL A 58 -6.99 -4.26 13.65
CA VAL A 58 -8.24 -4.72 14.25
C VAL A 58 -7.86 -5.74 15.33
N ARG A 59 -8.03 -5.38 16.60
CA ARG A 59 -8.08 -6.40 17.67
C ARG A 59 -9.17 -7.40 17.24
N PRO A 60 -8.88 -8.70 17.10
CA PRO A 60 -9.93 -9.65 16.77
C PRO A 60 -11.04 -9.50 17.80
N ALA A 61 -12.28 -9.31 17.34
CA ALA A 61 -13.43 -9.49 18.21
C ALA A 61 -13.29 -10.87 18.84
N GLY A 62 -13.22 -10.93 20.17
CA GLY A 62 -13.07 -12.18 20.90
C GLY A 62 -14.12 -13.19 20.43
N PRO A 63 -13.82 -14.51 20.51
CA PRO A 63 -14.79 -15.51 20.12
C PRO A 63 -16.08 -15.26 20.90
N ALA A 64 -17.19 -15.13 20.17
CA ALA A 64 -18.51 -15.12 20.78
C ALA A 64 -18.58 -16.35 21.70
N ARG A 65 -18.82 -16.13 23.00
CA ARG A 65 -19.07 -17.19 23.99
C ARG A 65 -20.17 -18.09 23.44
N SER A 66 -19.81 -19.22 22.84
CA SER A 66 -20.75 -20.30 22.63
C SER A 66 -20.95 -20.95 23.98
N ALA A 67 -22.18 -20.91 24.49
CA ALA A 67 -22.61 -21.59 25.69
C ALA A 67 -22.06 -23.03 25.70
N ARG A 68 -21.32 -23.36 26.77
CA ARG A 68 -20.96 -24.73 27.09
C ARG A 68 -22.23 -25.43 27.57
N THR A 69 -22.87 -26.18 26.69
CA THR A 69 -23.76 -27.27 27.12
C THR A 69 -22.91 -28.51 27.30
N SER A 70 -22.92 -28.99 28.54
CA SER A 70 -22.32 -30.23 29.03
C SER A 70 -22.70 -31.43 28.18
N THR A 71 -21.75 -32.31 27.91
CA THR A 71 -21.99 -33.76 27.88
C THR A 71 -20.65 -34.47 28.10
N SER A 72 -20.32 -34.64 29.37
CA SER A 72 -19.53 -35.78 29.82
C SER A 72 -20.47 -36.99 29.87
N ARG A 73 -20.17 -38.05 29.11
CA ARG A 73 -20.30 -39.46 29.53
C ARG A 73 -19.95 -40.38 28.36
N LEU A 74 -19.28 -41.47 28.72
CA LEU A 74 -19.00 -42.68 27.96
C LEU A 74 -17.74 -42.69 27.08
N GLY A 75 -16.61 -42.78 27.78
CA GLY A 75 -15.58 -43.75 27.39
C GLY A 75 -15.98 -45.18 27.80
N ARG A 76 -15.37 -46.15 27.11
CA ARG A 76 -15.37 -47.62 27.29
C ARG A 76 -16.51 -48.42 26.64
N ALA A 77 -16.23 -48.94 25.44
CA ALA A 77 -16.39 -50.35 25.05
C ALA A 77 -15.91 -50.49 23.59
N ILE A 78 -15.19 -51.50 23.11
CA ILE A 78 -14.58 -52.74 23.61
C ILE A 78 -13.54 -53.07 22.52
N ALA A 79 -12.36 -53.51 22.94
CA ALA A 79 -11.48 -54.29 22.08
C ALA A 79 -11.95 -55.75 22.13
N ALA A 80 -12.54 -56.25 21.05
CA ALA A 80 -12.62 -57.68 20.76
C ALA A 80 -13.02 -57.88 19.30
N MET A 81 -12.28 -58.76 18.63
CA MET A 81 -12.54 -59.47 17.37
C MET A 81 -11.58 -59.14 16.23
N ALA A 82 -10.44 -59.84 16.31
CA ALA A 82 -9.68 -60.30 15.17
C ALA A 82 -10.44 -61.42 14.42
N GLN A 83 -10.16 -61.51 13.13
CA GLN A 83 -10.45 -62.61 12.19
C GLN A 83 -11.90 -62.73 11.68
N GLY A 84 -12.08 -62.44 10.38
CA GLY A 84 -13.31 -62.76 9.65
C GLY A 84 -13.43 -62.02 8.31
N GLY A 85 -12.97 -62.67 7.24
CA GLY A 85 -13.54 -62.51 5.90
C GLY A 85 -13.24 -61.23 5.11
N ARG A 86 -12.37 -61.36 4.10
CA ARG A 86 -12.38 -60.51 2.89
C ARG A 86 -13.78 -60.51 2.28
N ARG A 87 -14.55 -59.43 2.48
CA ARG A 87 -15.57 -58.98 1.53
C ARG A 87 -15.24 -57.55 1.14
N THR A 88 -14.63 -57.42 -0.04
CA THR A 88 -14.51 -56.16 -0.76
C THR A 88 -15.90 -55.68 -1.17
N ALA A 89 -16.62 -55.10 -0.23
CA ALA A 89 -17.77 -54.26 -0.54
C ALA A 89 -17.23 -53.00 -1.18
N SER A 90 -17.31 -52.95 -2.51
CA SER A 90 -17.24 -51.74 -3.32
C SER A 90 -18.33 -50.78 -2.83
N THR A 91 -18.07 -50.04 -1.74
CA THR A 91 -18.89 -48.88 -1.39
C THR A 91 -18.61 -47.85 -2.46
N SER A 92 -19.49 -47.75 -3.46
CA SER A 92 -19.50 -46.62 -4.36
C SER A 92 -19.60 -45.37 -3.47
N ARG A 93 -18.48 -44.66 -3.33
CA ARG A 93 -18.39 -43.45 -2.52
C ARG A 93 -19.29 -42.43 -3.21
N LYS A 94 -20.58 -42.37 -2.81
CA LYS A 94 -21.55 -41.39 -3.34
C LYS A 94 -20.85 -40.04 -3.32
N ARG A 95 -20.73 -39.42 -4.50
CA ARG A 95 -20.12 -38.10 -4.63
C ARG A 95 -20.83 -37.17 -3.64
N PRO A 96 -20.11 -36.52 -2.72
CA PRO A 96 -20.74 -35.60 -1.78
C PRO A 96 -21.51 -34.54 -2.56
N GLY A 97 -22.75 -34.28 -2.14
CA GLY A 97 -23.62 -33.29 -2.76
C GLY A 97 -23.03 -31.88 -2.74
N PRO A 98 -23.62 -30.93 -3.49
CA PRO A 98 -23.08 -29.58 -3.61
C PRO A 98 -23.07 -28.85 -2.25
N THR A 99 -21.97 -28.15 -1.95
CA THR A 99 -21.81 -27.40 -0.69
C THR A 99 -22.79 -26.22 -0.62
N ARG A 100 -22.99 -25.67 0.59
CA ARG A 100 -23.77 -24.43 0.78
C ARG A 100 -23.26 -23.29 -0.10
N GLY A 101 -21.94 -23.18 -0.24
CA GLY A 101 -21.27 -22.22 -1.11
C GLY A 101 -21.55 -22.44 -2.59
N GLU A 102 -21.42 -23.67 -3.09
CA GLU A 102 -21.76 -24.02 -4.47
C GLU A 102 -23.23 -23.70 -4.79
N LYS A 103 -24.15 -24.08 -3.90
CA LYS A 103 -25.57 -23.76 -4.03
C LYS A 103 -25.80 -22.24 -4.07
N ALA A 104 -25.07 -21.46 -3.27
CA ALA A 104 -25.19 -20.00 -3.25
C ALA A 104 -24.69 -19.35 -4.56
N VAL A 105 -23.54 -19.77 -5.06
CA VAL A 105 -23.00 -19.29 -6.36
C VAL A 105 -23.97 -19.64 -7.48
N ASP A 106 -24.47 -20.87 -7.51
CA ASP A 106 -25.43 -21.32 -8.51
C ASP A 106 -26.75 -20.54 -8.47
N ARG A 107 -27.28 -20.27 -7.27
CA ARG A 107 -28.47 -19.40 -7.11
C ARG A 107 -28.22 -18.00 -7.64
N ALA A 108 -27.04 -17.40 -7.38
CA ALA A 108 -26.69 -16.09 -7.89
C ALA A 108 -26.63 -16.08 -9.43
N LEU A 109 -26.01 -17.10 -10.04
CA LEU A 109 -25.96 -17.27 -11.50
C LEU A 109 -27.37 -17.42 -12.11
N ARG A 110 -28.23 -18.27 -11.53
CA ARG A 110 -29.61 -18.44 -12.01
C ARG A 110 -30.42 -17.15 -11.88
N ARG A 111 -30.23 -16.40 -10.79
CA ARG A 111 -30.86 -15.09 -10.59
C ARG A 111 -30.43 -14.10 -11.66
N ALA A 112 -29.13 -14.02 -11.95
CA ALA A 112 -28.59 -13.17 -13.02
C ALA A 112 -29.14 -13.56 -14.41
N LEU A 113 -29.29 -14.86 -14.69
CA LEU A 113 -29.90 -15.34 -15.93
C LEU A 113 -31.37 -14.93 -16.03
N ARG A 114 -32.18 -15.14 -14.98
CA ARG A 114 -33.61 -14.75 -14.97
C ARG A 114 -33.78 -13.24 -15.16
N ALA A 115 -32.89 -12.45 -14.56
CA ALA A 115 -32.86 -11.00 -14.73
C ALA A 115 -32.28 -10.55 -16.09
N ARG A 116 -32.01 -11.48 -17.03
CA ARG A 116 -31.42 -11.24 -18.35
C ARG A 116 -30.08 -10.47 -18.31
N ARG A 117 -29.37 -10.53 -17.18
CA ARG A 117 -28.06 -9.88 -17.01
C ARG A 117 -26.89 -10.75 -17.51
N ILE A 118 -27.12 -12.05 -17.69
CA ILE A 118 -26.18 -12.97 -18.34
C ILE A 118 -26.93 -13.93 -19.25
N SER A 119 -26.25 -14.47 -20.26
CA SER A 119 -26.80 -15.51 -21.14
C SER A 119 -26.69 -16.91 -20.52
N ARG A 120 -27.42 -17.89 -21.07
CA ARG A 120 -27.29 -19.30 -20.68
C ARG A 120 -25.87 -19.83 -20.93
N ARG A 121 -25.22 -19.39 -22.01
CA ARG A 121 -23.82 -19.70 -22.33
C ARG A 121 -22.88 -19.20 -21.22
N THR A 122 -23.06 -17.96 -20.75
CA THR A 122 -22.26 -17.37 -19.67
C THR A 122 -22.48 -18.11 -18.35
N LEU A 123 -23.72 -18.44 -17.99
CA LEU A 123 -24.02 -19.24 -16.80
C LEU A 123 -23.31 -20.61 -16.85
N ASN A 124 -23.39 -21.32 -17.97
CA ASN A 124 -22.74 -22.61 -18.15
C ASN A 124 -21.21 -22.49 -18.10
N HIS A 125 -20.65 -21.42 -18.66
CA HIS A 125 -19.22 -21.12 -18.58
C HIS A 125 -18.76 -20.94 -17.12
N TYR A 126 -19.44 -20.10 -16.33
CA TYR A 126 -19.09 -19.88 -14.93
C TYR A 126 -19.24 -21.15 -14.07
N ARG A 127 -20.27 -21.96 -14.30
CA ARG A 127 -20.39 -23.28 -13.65
C ARG A 127 -19.19 -24.17 -13.96
N ARG A 128 -18.76 -24.26 -15.22
CA ARG A 128 -17.58 -25.03 -15.62
C ARG A 128 -16.30 -24.52 -14.94
N LEU A 129 -16.13 -23.21 -14.81
CA LEU A 129 -14.99 -22.63 -14.09
C LEU A 129 -14.98 -23.03 -12.60
N LEU A 130 -16.13 -22.97 -11.92
CA LEU A 130 -16.24 -23.38 -10.51
C LEU A 130 -15.93 -24.88 -10.32
N VAL A 131 -16.51 -25.73 -11.18
CA VAL A 131 -16.24 -27.18 -11.15
C VAL A 131 -14.77 -27.48 -11.40
N ARG A 132 -14.16 -26.81 -12.40
CA ARG A 132 -12.73 -26.95 -12.69
C ARG A 132 -11.88 -26.53 -11.51
N ALA A 133 -12.14 -25.36 -10.93
CA ALA A 133 -11.40 -24.85 -9.77
C ALA A 133 -11.45 -25.82 -8.59
N ARG A 134 -12.63 -26.37 -8.28
CA ARG A 134 -12.82 -27.33 -7.18
C ARG A 134 -12.16 -28.68 -7.47
N SER A 135 -12.23 -29.17 -8.70
CA SER A 135 -11.53 -30.38 -9.13
C SER A 135 -10.01 -30.21 -9.01
N THR A 136 -9.48 -29.10 -9.53
CA THR A 136 -8.06 -28.74 -9.40
C THR A 136 -7.67 -28.66 -7.92
N ARG A 137 -8.46 -27.96 -7.09
CA ARG A 137 -8.20 -27.84 -5.65
C ARG A 137 -8.10 -29.20 -4.95
N ARG A 138 -8.93 -30.19 -5.29
CA ARG A 138 -8.87 -31.53 -4.69
C ARG A 138 -7.57 -32.29 -5.03
N ARG A 139 -6.95 -31.96 -6.17
CA ARG A 139 -5.67 -32.55 -6.60
C ARG A 139 -4.46 -31.84 -5.99
N LEU A 140 -4.60 -30.57 -5.62
CA LEU A 140 -3.53 -29.80 -4.98
C LEU A 140 -3.40 -30.13 -3.48
N ARG A 141 -2.16 -30.35 -3.04
CA ARG A 141 -1.80 -30.56 -1.63
C ARG A 141 -1.10 -29.32 -1.04
N GLY A 142 -0.95 -29.30 0.29
CA GLY A 142 -0.16 -28.29 1.00
C GLY A 142 -0.60 -26.84 0.75
N ALA A 143 0.39 -25.95 0.66
CA ALA A 143 0.18 -24.50 0.51
C ALA A 143 -0.61 -24.16 -0.77
N ARG A 144 -0.25 -24.76 -1.92
CA ARG A 144 -0.95 -24.52 -3.21
C ARG A 144 -2.45 -24.83 -3.13
N GLY A 145 -2.80 -25.93 -2.45
CA GLY A 145 -4.19 -26.25 -2.16
C GLY A 145 -4.85 -25.18 -1.30
N ARG A 146 -4.20 -24.73 -0.22
CA ARG A 146 -4.77 -23.66 0.63
C ARG A 146 -5.02 -22.37 -0.14
N GLU A 147 -4.10 -21.93 -0.99
CA GLU A 147 -4.26 -20.70 -1.78
C GLU A 147 -5.46 -20.76 -2.73
N LEU A 148 -5.58 -21.80 -3.56
CA LEU A 148 -6.75 -21.97 -4.42
C LEU A 148 -8.04 -22.18 -3.61
N GLY A 149 -7.94 -22.85 -2.46
CA GLY A 149 -9.04 -23.03 -1.52
C GLY A 149 -9.55 -21.71 -0.95
N GLY A 150 -8.65 -20.77 -0.61
CA GLY A 150 -8.99 -19.42 -0.16
C GLY A 150 -9.79 -18.65 -1.22
N VAL A 151 -9.37 -18.72 -2.49
CA VAL A 151 -10.07 -18.06 -3.61
C VAL A 151 -11.48 -18.62 -3.81
N ILE A 152 -11.64 -19.95 -3.77
CA ILE A 152 -12.97 -20.60 -3.86
C ILE A 152 -13.84 -20.18 -2.68
N THR A 153 -13.29 -20.21 -1.46
CA THR A 153 -14.01 -19.85 -0.23
C THR A 153 -14.49 -18.40 -0.27
N THR A 154 -13.66 -17.49 -0.75
CA THR A 154 -13.99 -16.08 -0.93
C THR A 154 -15.16 -15.88 -1.89
N LEU A 155 -15.12 -16.50 -3.09
CA LEU A 155 -16.22 -16.44 -4.06
C LEU A 155 -17.52 -16.99 -3.45
N GLU A 156 -17.45 -18.15 -2.79
CA GLU A 156 -18.60 -18.78 -2.14
C GLU A 156 -19.14 -17.91 -1.00
N ALA A 157 -18.29 -17.28 -0.20
CA ALA A 157 -18.69 -16.41 0.89
C ALA A 157 -19.38 -15.12 0.40
N VAL A 158 -18.88 -14.52 -0.69
CA VAL A 158 -19.54 -13.39 -1.35
C VAL A 158 -20.93 -13.80 -1.86
N ALA A 159 -21.06 -14.99 -2.44
CA ALA A 159 -22.35 -15.50 -2.89
C ALA A 159 -23.32 -15.82 -1.73
N ILE A 160 -22.82 -16.39 -0.63
CA ILE A 160 -23.61 -16.68 0.58
C ILE A 160 -24.20 -15.39 1.17
N ARG A 161 -23.44 -14.30 1.18
CA ARG A 161 -23.91 -12.97 1.63
C ARG A 161 -24.84 -12.27 0.65
N GLY A 162 -25.18 -12.89 -0.48
CA GLY A 162 -25.98 -12.26 -1.54
C GLY A 162 -25.25 -11.13 -2.27
N GLN A 163 -23.94 -11.01 -2.10
CA GLN A 163 -23.12 -9.94 -2.68
C GLN A 163 -22.54 -10.28 -4.05
N LEU A 164 -22.74 -11.52 -4.55
CA LEU A 164 -22.36 -11.90 -5.92
C LEU A 164 -23.39 -11.37 -6.92
N SER A 165 -23.31 -10.07 -7.20
CA SER A 165 -24.14 -9.37 -8.19
C SER A 165 -23.70 -9.69 -9.63
N PRO A 166 -24.53 -9.44 -10.65
CA PRO A 166 -24.13 -9.61 -12.05
C PRO A 166 -22.84 -8.87 -12.43
N SER A 167 -22.66 -7.64 -11.93
CA SER A 167 -21.46 -6.83 -12.18
C SER A 167 -20.20 -7.33 -11.46
N ARG A 168 -20.34 -8.18 -10.43
CA ARG A 168 -19.21 -8.83 -9.75
C ARG A 168 -18.86 -10.20 -10.32
N LEU A 169 -19.67 -10.76 -11.22
CA LEU A 169 -19.40 -12.08 -11.80
C LEU A 169 -18.09 -12.10 -12.58
N HIS A 170 -17.86 -11.14 -13.47
CA HIS A 170 -16.65 -11.13 -14.30
C HIS A 170 -15.35 -11.08 -13.48
N PRO A 171 -15.12 -10.09 -12.58
CA PRO A 171 -13.86 -10.02 -11.84
C PRO A 171 -13.64 -11.22 -10.91
N LEU A 172 -14.66 -11.70 -10.19
CA LEU A 172 -14.50 -12.84 -9.27
C LEU A 172 -14.20 -14.15 -10.02
N PHE A 173 -14.86 -14.40 -11.15
CA PHE A 173 -14.57 -15.58 -11.96
C PHE A 173 -13.25 -15.46 -12.75
N LEU A 174 -12.81 -14.24 -13.08
CA LEU A 174 -11.47 -14.01 -13.62
C LEU A 174 -10.40 -14.39 -12.59
N ILE A 175 -10.51 -13.91 -11.35
CA ILE A 175 -9.61 -14.27 -10.24
C ILE A 175 -9.61 -15.80 -10.04
N LEU A 176 -10.79 -16.43 -9.98
CA LEU A 176 -10.91 -17.88 -9.86
C LEU A 176 -10.18 -18.62 -10.99
N ARG A 177 -10.39 -18.19 -12.24
CA ARG A 177 -9.77 -18.79 -13.43
C ARG A 177 -8.25 -18.69 -13.38
N ARG A 178 -7.72 -17.49 -13.12
CA ARG A 178 -6.26 -17.24 -13.09
C ARG A 178 -5.55 -18.02 -11.99
N ASN A 179 -6.16 -18.13 -10.81
CA ASN A 179 -5.65 -19.01 -9.75
C ASN A 179 -5.71 -20.49 -10.13
N THR A 180 -6.79 -20.92 -10.78
CA THR A 180 -6.93 -22.31 -11.25
C THR A 180 -5.91 -22.67 -12.33
N GLU A 181 -5.47 -21.69 -13.12
CA GLU A 181 -4.42 -21.81 -14.14
C GLU A 181 -3.02 -21.85 -13.51
N TYR A 182 -2.74 -20.98 -12.53
CA TYR A 182 -1.40 -20.80 -11.96
C TYR A 182 -1.00 -21.91 -10.98
N TRP A 183 -1.83 -22.20 -9.97
CA TRP A 183 -1.42 -23.03 -8.83
C TRP A 183 -0.96 -24.47 -9.13
N PRO A 184 -1.45 -25.15 -10.18
CA PRO A 184 -0.98 -26.49 -10.52
C PRO A 184 0.51 -26.59 -10.88
N ARG A 185 1.09 -25.57 -11.52
CA ARG A 185 2.42 -25.68 -12.13
C ARG A 185 3.31 -24.45 -11.96
N GLY A 186 2.74 -23.26 -11.71
CA GLY A 186 3.54 -22.05 -11.53
C GLY A 186 4.51 -22.17 -10.35
N PRO A 187 5.66 -21.47 -10.36
CA PRO A 187 6.53 -21.38 -9.19
C PRO A 187 5.75 -20.82 -8.00
N PHE A 188 6.20 -21.06 -6.78
CA PHE A 188 5.53 -20.49 -5.61
C PHE A 188 5.98 -19.03 -5.47
N PRO A 189 5.09 -18.04 -5.64
CA PRO A 189 5.46 -16.63 -5.61
C PRO A 189 5.79 -16.19 -4.18
N ARG A 190 6.70 -15.22 -4.04
CA ARG A 190 6.90 -14.50 -2.78
C ARG A 190 5.68 -13.62 -2.53
N ASN A 191 5.34 -13.41 -1.26
CA ASN A 191 4.22 -12.53 -0.93
C ASN A 191 4.43 -11.16 -1.56
N ARG A 192 3.38 -10.62 -2.20
CA ARG A 192 3.39 -9.39 -3.02
C ARG A 192 4.03 -9.48 -4.40
N ASP A 193 4.53 -10.66 -4.83
CA ASP A 193 4.94 -10.83 -6.23
C ASP A 193 3.76 -10.56 -7.16
N ARG A 194 4.06 -9.89 -8.27
CA ARG A 194 3.07 -9.60 -9.31
C ARG A 194 3.10 -10.66 -10.38
N VAL A 195 1.91 -10.93 -10.93
CA VAL A 195 1.68 -11.93 -11.96
C VAL A 195 0.83 -11.32 -13.06
N THR A 196 1.26 -11.48 -14.30
CA THR A 196 0.48 -11.21 -15.50
C THR A 196 0.28 -12.49 -16.30
N PHE A 197 -0.70 -12.49 -17.20
CA PHE A 197 -1.01 -13.65 -18.05
C PHE A 197 -0.96 -13.23 -19.51
N ARG A 198 -0.36 -14.07 -20.36
CA ARG A 198 -0.23 -13.81 -21.80
C ARG A 198 -1.54 -13.34 -22.42
N GLY A 199 -1.48 -12.23 -23.15
CA GLY A 199 -2.62 -11.60 -23.84
C GLY A 199 -3.43 -10.61 -22.98
N SER A 200 -3.07 -10.44 -21.71
CA SER A 200 -3.68 -9.48 -20.78
C SER A 200 -2.63 -8.49 -20.28
N GLU A 201 -3.04 -7.24 -20.04
CA GLU A 201 -2.22 -6.24 -19.37
C GLU A 201 -2.42 -6.25 -17.84
N LEU A 202 -3.45 -6.96 -17.37
CA LEU A 202 -3.84 -6.98 -15.97
C LEU A 202 -2.76 -7.57 -15.07
N LEU A 203 -2.42 -6.80 -14.04
CA LEU A 203 -1.61 -7.22 -12.92
C LEU A 203 -2.46 -7.87 -11.84
N PHE A 204 -2.09 -9.09 -11.49
CA PHE A 204 -2.47 -9.76 -10.26
C PHE A 204 -1.33 -9.65 -9.26
N GLU A 205 -1.63 -9.67 -7.98
CA GLU A 205 -0.64 -9.69 -6.91
C GLU A 205 -0.92 -10.87 -5.99
N TYR A 206 0.13 -11.57 -5.57
CA TYR A 206 0.00 -12.68 -4.65
C TYR A 206 -0.14 -12.18 -3.20
N TYR A 207 -1.24 -12.58 -2.57
CA TYR A 207 -1.47 -12.39 -1.14
C TYR A 207 -1.50 -13.75 -0.46
N ARG A 208 -0.57 -13.99 0.47
CA ARG A 208 -0.52 -15.25 1.24
C ARG A 208 -1.89 -15.55 1.89
N GLY A 209 -2.39 -16.75 1.67
CA GLY A 209 -3.69 -17.22 2.15
C GLY A 209 -4.90 -16.77 1.30
N SER A 210 -4.72 -15.85 0.36
CA SER A 210 -5.78 -15.34 -0.52
C SER A 210 -5.53 -15.66 -2.00
N GLY A 211 -4.41 -16.29 -2.36
CA GLY A 211 -4.04 -16.54 -3.75
C GLY A 211 -3.68 -15.27 -4.53
N LEU A 212 -3.67 -15.38 -5.86
CA LEU A 212 -3.48 -14.25 -6.77
C LEU A 212 -4.75 -13.39 -6.80
N GLN A 213 -4.62 -12.10 -6.54
CA GLN A 213 -5.75 -11.16 -6.51
C GLN A 213 -5.56 -10.09 -7.55
N LEU A 214 -6.65 -9.69 -8.23
CA LEU A 214 -6.61 -8.53 -9.10
C LEU A 214 -6.25 -7.30 -8.24
N GLN A 215 -5.32 -6.48 -8.70
CA GLN A 215 -4.79 -5.34 -7.94
C GLN A 215 -5.20 -4.02 -8.63
N PRO A 216 -6.36 -3.42 -8.29
CA PRO A 216 -6.82 -2.17 -8.91
C PRO A 216 -5.81 -1.02 -8.95
N LEU A 217 -5.18 -0.69 -7.82
CA LEU A 217 -4.26 0.44 -7.72
C LEU A 217 -3.04 0.30 -8.63
N ALA A 218 -2.39 -0.87 -8.64
CA ALA A 218 -1.22 -1.18 -9.45
C ALA A 218 -1.57 -1.14 -10.95
N ASN A 219 -2.75 -1.65 -11.34
CA ASN A 219 -3.20 -1.56 -12.72
C ASN A 219 -3.44 -0.12 -13.18
N PHE A 220 -4.04 0.74 -12.35
CA PHE A 220 -4.21 2.14 -12.72
C PHE A 220 -2.92 2.95 -12.67
N LYS A 221 -2.00 2.63 -11.76
CA LYS A 221 -0.65 3.20 -11.79
C LYS A 221 0.10 2.77 -13.06
N LYS A 222 0.00 1.51 -13.48
CA LYS A 222 0.51 1.05 -14.78
C LYS A 222 -0.09 1.84 -15.94
N ALA A 223 -1.41 2.03 -15.97
CA ALA A 223 -2.07 2.84 -17.00
C ALA A 223 -1.56 4.29 -17.04
N ASN A 224 -1.36 4.91 -15.88
CA ASN A 224 -0.80 6.26 -15.78
C ASN A 224 0.67 6.34 -16.26
N LEU A 225 1.50 5.33 -15.97
CA LEU A 225 2.87 5.24 -16.48
C LEU A 225 2.89 5.04 -18.00
N MET A 226 2.01 4.20 -18.55
CA MET A 226 1.86 4.02 -20.01
C MET A 226 1.41 5.31 -20.70
N HIS A 227 0.53 6.09 -20.07
CA HIS A 227 0.16 7.42 -20.57
C HIS A 227 1.37 8.37 -20.54
N ARG A 228 2.11 8.42 -19.42
CA ARG A 228 3.28 9.28 -19.24
C ARG A 228 4.31 9.09 -20.36
N ALA A 229 4.65 7.84 -20.67
CA ALA A 229 5.56 7.51 -21.78
C ALA A 229 5.07 7.94 -23.17
N CYS A 230 3.82 8.35 -23.31
CA CYS A 230 3.26 8.87 -24.55
C CYS A 230 3.21 10.40 -24.63
N VAL A 231 3.44 11.11 -23.52
CA VAL A 231 3.29 12.58 -23.44
C VAL A 231 4.52 13.27 -22.88
N GLU A 232 5.46 12.54 -22.28
CA GLU A 232 6.72 13.03 -21.75
C GLU A 232 7.88 12.22 -22.34
N ASP A 233 9.05 12.86 -22.47
CA ASP A 233 10.30 12.17 -22.82
C ASP A 233 10.91 11.53 -21.56
N VAL A 234 10.57 10.26 -21.35
CA VAL A 234 11.00 9.47 -20.18
C VAL A 234 11.83 8.25 -20.57
N GLY A 235 12.17 8.09 -21.85
CA GLY A 235 12.96 6.97 -22.36
C GLY A 235 12.22 5.62 -22.43
N GLN A 236 10.89 5.59 -22.25
CA GLN A 236 10.07 4.39 -22.48
C GLN A 236 9.24 4.54 -23.76
N GLU A 237 9.07 3.44 -24.50
CA GLU A 237 8.23 3.40 -25.70
C GLU A 237 6.74 3.67 -25.37
N CYS A 238 6.11 4.58 -26.11
CA CYS A 238 4.69 4.85 -25.99
C CYS A 238 3.82 3.65 -26.42
N ARG A 239 3.18 2.96 -25.46
CA ARG A 239 2.32 1.79 -25.71
C ARG A 239 0.81 2.10 -25.76
N ARG A 240 0.35 2.90 -26.74
CA ARG A 240 -1.08 3.28 -26.88
C ARG A 240 -2.05 2.09 -26.92
N ASN A 241 -1.71 1.02 -27.64
CA ASN A 241 -2.55 -0.18 -27.73
C ASN A 241 -2.60 -0.97 -26.42
N GLY A 242 -1.49 -1.03 -25.70
CA GLY A 242 -1.44 -1.61 -24.36
C GLY A 242 -2.30 -0.81 -23.37
N LEU A 243 -2.24 0.52 -23.41
CA LEU A 243 -3.08 1.39 -22.58
C LEU A 243 -4.58 1.17 -22.86
N ARG A 244 -4.98 1.12 -24.14
CA ARG A 244 -6.37 0.79 -24.55
C ARG A 244 -6.82 -0.55 -23.98
N ARG A 245 -5.99 -1.58 -24.14
CA ARG A 245 -6.27 -2.93 -23.65
C ARG A 245 -6.43 -2.96 -22.14
N LEU A 246 -5.48 -2.38 -21.41
CA LEU A 246 -5.51 -2.32 -19.95
C LEU A 246 -6.77 -1.64 -19.44
N LEU A 247 -7.12 -0.46 -19.99
CA LEU A 247 -8.32 0.26 -19.54
C LEU A 247 -9.62 -0.45 -19.94
N GLN A 248 -9.65 -1.15 -21.07
CA GLN A 248 -10.79 -2.01 -21.44
C GLN A 248 -10.96 -3.17 -20.43
N GLU A 249 -9.86 -3.83 -20.08
CA GLU A 249 -9.85 -4.92 -19.07
C GLU A 249 -10.20 -4.40 -17.67
N MET A 250 -9.75 -3.20 -17.31
CA MET A 250 -10.14 -2.56 -16.05
C MET A 250 -11.61 -2.17 -16.04
N THR A 251 -12.17 -1.69 -17.16
CA THR A 251 -13.62 -1.42 -17.24
C THR A 251 -14.43 -2.70 -17.11
N SER A 252 -14.00 -3.81 -17.73
CA SER A 252 -14.72 -5.09 -17.67
C SER A 252 -14.65 -5.76 -16.30
N THR A 253 -13.62 -5.48 -15.51
CA THR A 253 -13.43 -5.98 -14.15
C THR A 253 -14.00 -5.07 -13.06
N SER A 254 -14.54 -3.90 -13.42
CA SER A 254 -15.27 -3.05 -12.49
C SER A 254 -16.65 -3.64 -12.12
N SER A 255 -17.21 -3.15 -11.03
CA SER A 255 -18.52 -3.54 -10.51
C SER A 255 -19.43 -2.33 -10.29
N TRP A 256 -20.71 -2.60 -10.02
CA TRP A 256 -21.65 -1.59 -9.54
C TRP A 256 -21.82 -1.74 -8.03
N ARG A 257 -21.54 -0.68 -7.28
CA ARG A 257 -21.59 -0.61 -5.81
C ARG A 257 -22.30 0.67 -5.41
N GLY A 258 -23.38 0.59 -4.63
CA GLY A 258 -24.05 1.79 -4.11
C GLY A 258 -24.47 2.83 -5.18
N GLY A 259 -24.74 2.41 -6.41
CA GLY A 259 -25.08 3.31 -7.52
C GLY A 259 -23.88 3.89 -8.29
N PHE A 260 -22.66 3.41 -8.08
CA PHE A 260 -21.47 3.85 -8.81
C PHE A 260 -20.59 2.71 -9.28
N ARG A 261 -19.72 3.03 -10.25
CA ARG A 261 -18.68 2.13 -10.76
C ARG A 261 -17.53 2.05 -9.76
N ALA A 262 -17.17 0.82 -9.40
CA ALA A 262 -16.16 0.54 -8.40
C ALA A 262 -15.17 -0.51 -8.88
N TRP A 263 -13.89 -0.26 -8.66
CA TRP A 263 -12.83 -1.26 -8.74
C TRP A 263 -12.59 -1.85 -7.36
N GLU A 264 -13.25 -2.98 -7.10
CA GLU A 264 -13.29 -3.61 -5.80
C GLU A 264 -12.11 -4.57 -5.59
N TYR A 265 -11.67 -4.65 -4.34
CA TYR A 265 -10.80 -5.69 -3.83
C TYR A 265 -11.64 -6.84 -3.30
N PHE A 266 -11.37 -8.05 -3.81
CA PHE A 266 -12.19 -9.23 -3.54
C PHE A 266 -11.59 -10.18 -2.51
N PHE A 267 -10.63 -9.75 -1.68
CA PHE A 267 -10.04 -10.57 -0.62
C PHE A 267 -10.06 -9.87 0.75
N SER A 268 -9.87 -10.64 1.81
CA SER A 268 -9.78 -10.11 3.17
C SER A 268 -8.43 -9.44 3.39
N PHE A 269 -8.44 -8.24 3.96
CA PHE A 269 -7.23 -7.47 4.23
C PHE A 269 -7.40 -6.65 5.50
N GLY A 270 -6.47 -6.77 6.44
CA GLY A 270 -6.48 -5.93 7.66
C GLY A 270 -7.77 -5.91 8.47
N GLY A 271 -8.40 -7.08 8.63
CA GLY A 271 -9.71 -7.21 9.29
C GLY A 271 -10.92 -6.86 8.41
N GLY A 272 -10.69 -6.24 7.24
CA GLY A 272 -11.71 -5.96 6.24
C GLY A 272 -12.20 -7.22 5.53
N ARG A 273 -13.51 -7.30 5.31
CA ARG A 273 -14.15 -8.37 4.53
C ARG A 273 -14.39 -7.91 3.10
N PRO A 274 -14.14 -8.76 2.08
CA PRO A 274 -14.46 -8.40 0.70
C PRO A 274 -15.97 -8.42 0.44
N PRO A 275 -16.46 -7.65 -0.55
CA PRO A 275 -15.68 -6.71 -1.36
C PRO A 275 -15.58 -5.32 -0.71
N TRP A 276 -14.42 -4.68 -0.87
CA TRP A 276 -14.16 -3.32 -0.40
C TRP A 276 -13.49 -2.47 -1.49
N VAL A 277 -13.60 -1.15 -1.39
CA VAL A 277 -12.98 -0.17 -2.30
C VAL A 277 -11.96 0.69 -1.58
N SER A 278 -11.07 1.31 -2.35
CA SER A 278 -10.03 2.24 -1.90
C SER A 278 -10.17 3.59 -2.58
N GLY A 279 -10.12 4.68 -1.81
CA GLY A 279 -10.17 6.04 -2.35
C GLY A 279 -9.00 6.33 -3.27
N MET A 280 -7.80 5.87 -2.90
CA MET A 280 -6.60 6.01 -3.73
C MET A 280 -6.76 5.28 -5.06
N ALA A 281 -7.26 4.04 -5.04
CA ALA A 281 -7.47 3.27 -6.28
C ALA A 281 -8.54 3.91 -7.18
N GLN A 282 -9.67 4.35 -6.61
CA GLN A 282 -10.73 5.03 -7.35
C GLN A 282 -10.22 6.34 -7.99
N ALA A 283 -9.41 7.12 -7.26
CA ALA A 283 -8.89 8.39 -7.75
C ALA A 283 -7.81 8.20 -8.84
N THR A 284 -6.92 7.22 -8.63
CA THR A 284 -5.92 6.84 -9.64
C THR A 284 -6.62 6.33 -10.92
N ALA A 285 -7.78 5.67 -10.78
CA ALA A 285 -8.58 5.22 -11.90
C ALA A 285 -9.15 6.38 -12.71
N ILE A 286 -9.89 7.31 -12.08
CA ILE A 286 -10.50 8.44 -12.80
C ILE A 286 -9.41 9.27 -13.51
N GLN A 287 -8.25 9.47 -12.87
CA GLN A 287 -7.10 10.14 -13.46
C GLN A 287 -6.60 9.39 -14.71
N ALA A 288 -6.43 8.07 -14.65
CA ALA A 288 -6.00 7.27 -15.79
C ALA A 288 -7.00 7.32 -16.97
N TYR A 289 -8.30 7.28 -16.68
CA TYR A 289 -9.33 7.40 -17.71
C TYR A 289 -9.41 8.80 -18.33
N ALA A 290 -9.26 9.87 -17.54
CA ALA A 290 -9.20 11.24 -18.08
C ALA A 290 -7.98 11.46 -18.97
N ARG A 291 -6.80 11.00 -18.52
CA ARG A 291 -5.56 11.00 -19.30
C ARG A 291 -5.72 10.23 -20.61
N ALA A 292 -6.29 9.03 -20.56
CA ALA A 292 -6.56 8.24 -21.75
C ALA A 292 -7.61 8.87 -22.68
N TRP A 293 -8.62 9.55 -22.14
CA TRP A 293 -9.57 10.34 -22.95
C TRP A 293 -8.82 11.39 -23.77
N ARG A 294 -7.97 12.19 -23.12
CA ARG A 294 -7.21 13.24 -23.81
C ARG A 294 -6.24 12.67 -24.84
N LEU A 295 -5.51 11.60 -24.49
CA LEU A 295 -4.49 11.00 -25.36
C LEU A 295 -5.07 10.19 -26.53
N LEU A 296 -6.19 9.47 -26.31
CA LEU A 296 -6.72 8.49 -27.27
C LEU A 296 -8.02 8.93 -27.95
N GLY A 297 -8.58 10.09 -27.56
CA GLY A 297 -9.75 10.69 -28.20
C GLY A 297 -11.08 9.94 -28.00
N ASN A 298 -11.16 8.99 -27.06
CA ASN A 298 -12.38 8.19 -26.86
C ASN A 298 -13.25 8.74 -25.71
N PRO A 299 -14.43 9.33 -25.98
CA PRO A 299 -15.30 9.92 -24.97
C PRO A 299 -15.83 8.92 -23.94
N GLY A 300 -15.87 7.61 -24.26
CA GLY A 300 -16.30 6.56 -23.33
C GLY A 300 -15.44 6.46 -22.06
N TYR A 301 -14.19 6.93 -22.11
CA TYR A 301 -13.33 6.98 -20.91
C TYR A 301 -13.83 7.99 -19.89
N LEU A 302 -14.27 9.18 -20.29
CA LEU A 302 -14.88 10.15 -19.37
C LEU A 302 -16.17 9.60 -18.76
N GLY A 303 -17.01 8.98 -19.59
CA GLY A 303 -18.24 8.33 -19.10
C GLY A 303 -17.94 7.26 -18.04
N THR A 304 -16.88 6.47 -18.24
CA THR A 304 -16.43 5.46 -17.26
C THR A 304 -15.94 6.10 -15.96
N ALA A 305 -15.17 7.18 -16.05
CA ALA A 305 -14.62 7.86 -14.89
C ALA A 305 -15.69 8.57 -14.04
N ARG A 306 -16.61 9.31 -14.68
CA ARG A 306 -17.72 10.02 -14.02
C ARG A 306 -18.61 9.08 -13.21
N GLN A 307 -18.81 7.85 -13.71
CA GLN A 307 -19.58 6.82 -13.01
C GLN A 307 -18.95 6.40 -11.67
N ALA A 308 -17.68 6.74 -11.39
CA ALA A 308 -17.01 6.40 -10.13
C ALA A 308 -17.08 7.50 -9.06
N PHE A 309 -17.52 8.72 -9.40
CA PHE A 309 -17.47 9.89 -8.48
C PHE A 309 -18.24 9.70 -7.19
N ARG A 310 -19.40 9.03 -7.24
CA ARG A 310 -20.22 8.81 -6.03
C ARG A 310 -19.47 8.01 -4.95
N ALA A 311 -18.36 7.34 -5.27
CA ALA A 311 -17.49 6.75 -4.26
C ALA A 311 -16.97 7.80 -3.25
N PHE A 312 -16.68 9.01 -3.73
CA PHE A 312 -16.20 10.16 -2.96
C PHE A 312 -17.31 11.01 -2.33
N GLU A 313 -18.58 10.65 -2.57
CA GLU A 313 -19.75 11.29 -1.95
C GLU A 313 -20.40 10.36 -0.92
N THR A 314 -20.13 9.06 -1.01
CA THR A 314 -20.78 8.03 -0.19
C THR A 314 -19.93 7.67 1.02
N ALA A 315 -20.58 7.62 2.19
CA ALA A 315 -19.95 7.19 3.43
C ALA A 315 -19.44 5.73 3.39
N PRO A 316 -18.37 5.40 4.15
CA PRO A 316 -17.99 4.01 4.38
C PRO A 316 -19.11 3.21 5.09
N PRO A 317 -19.23 1.89 4.87
CA PRO A 317 -18.34 1.07 4.06
C PRO A 317 -18.68 1.06 2.57
N THR A 318 -19.73 1.75 2.13
CA THR A 318 -20.16 1.73 0.72
C THR A 318 -19.20 2.53 -0.14
N GLY A 319 -18.95 3.80 0.19
CA GLY A 319 -17.94 4.64 -0.46
C GLY A 319 -16.71 4.86 0.43
N VAL A 320 -16.02 5.98 0.19
CA VAL A 320 -14.74 6.31 0.83
C VAL A 320 -14.72 7.67 1.53
N ALA A 321 -15.82 8.43 1.49
CA ALA A 321 -15.90 9.74 2.11
C ALA A 321 -16.22 9.63 3.60
N ALA A 322 -15.31 10.05 4.47
CA ALA A 322 -15.51 10.07 5.91
C ALA A 322 -15.28 11.45 6.48
N ARG A 323 -15.81 11.69 7.68
CA ARG A 323 -15.41 12.85 8.47
C ARG A 323 -13.98 12.63 8.97
N GLY A 324 -13.07 13.48 8.54
CA GLY A 324 -11.66 13.45 8.88
C GLY A 324 -11.40 13.80 10.35
N PRO A 325 -10.17 13.58 10.84
CA PRO A 325 -9.80 13.81 12.23
C PRO A 325 -9.93 15.27 12.67
N LEU A 326 -9.92 16.23 11.75
CA LEU A 326 -10.06 17.67 12.02
C LEU A 326 -11.43 18.22 11.63
N GLY A 327 -12.34 17.34 11.21
CA GLY A 327 -13.75 17.63 11.02
C GLY A 327 -14.20 17.86 9.58
N GLY A 328 -13.27 17.99 8.63
CA GLY A 328 -13.54 18.08 7.19
C GLY A 328 -13.75 16.72 6.52
N THR A 329 -13.67 16.69 5.19
CA THR A 329 -13.85 15.45 4.40
C THR A 329 -12.52 14.75 4.16
N HIS A 330 -12.42 13.49 4.53
CA HIS A 330 -11.27 12.62 4.26
C HIS A 330 -11.64 11.46 3.34
N TYR A 331 -10.81 11.18 2.33
CA TYR A 331 -10.99 10.04 1.44
C TYR A 331 -10.16 8.84 1.87
N LEU A 332 -10.84 7.80 2.36
CA LEU A 332 -10.21 6.66 2.99
C LEU A 332 -9.49 5.75 1.99
N GLN A 333 -8.30 5.26 2.38
CA GLN A 333 -7.62 4.17 1.68
C GLN A 333 -8.46 2.88 1.68
N TYR A 334 -9.16 2.60 2.76
CA TYR A 334 -10.00 1.41 2.88
C TYR A 334 -11.39 1.81 3.35
N SER A 335 -12.39 1.57 2.50
CA SER A 335 -13.80 1.77 2.85
C SER A 335 -14.24 1.02 4.11
N PHE A 336 -13.59 -0.10 4.48
CA PHE A 336 -13.94 -0.84 5.70
C PHE A 336 -13.32 -0.29 6.99
N ALA A 337 -12.45 0.72 6.92
CA ALA A 337 -11.70 1.26 8.06
C ALA A 337 -12.01 2.76 8.26
N PRO A 338 -13.21 3.12 8.74
CA PRO A 338 -13.70 4.51 8.73
C PRO A 338 -12.96 5.49 9.64
N ARG A 339 -12.04 5.00 10.49
CA ARG A 339 -11.25 5.79 11.44
C ARG A 339 -9.74 5.66 11.21
N LEU A 340 -9.34 5.17 10.04
CA LEU A 340 -7.93 5.05 9.66
C LEU A 340 -7.61 6.06 8.56
N PHE A 341 -7.05 7.19 8.96
CA PHE A 341 -6.78 8.35 8.11
C PHE A 341 -5.34 8.30 7.58
N ILE A 342 -5.13 7.56 6.49
CA ILE A 342 -3.81 7.36 5.87
C ILE A 342 -3.50 8.53 4.95
N ILE A 343 -2.48 9.33 5.30
CA ILE A 343 -2.18 10.59 4.62
C ILE A 343 -1.73 10.38 3.17
N ASN A 344 -0.94 9.33 2.89
CA ASN A 344 -0.50 9.01 1.53
C ASN A 344 -1.68 8.72 0.58
N ALA A 345 -2.68 7.99 1.10
CA ALA A 345 -3.89 7.69 0.34
C ALA A 345 -4.73 8.91 0.09
N PHE A 346 -4.88 9.74 1.12
CA PHE A 346 -5.68 10.93 1.03
C PHE A 346 -5.12 11.94 0.01
N LEU A 347 -3.82 12.24 0.09
CA LEU A 347 -3.17 13.14 -0.88
C LEU A 347 -3.22 12.60 -2.31
N GLN A 348 -2.98 11.29 -2.51
CA GLN A 348 -3.10 10.68 -3.84
C GLN A 348 -4.55 10.74 -4.36
N SER A 349 -5.55 10.64 -3.49
CA SER A 349 -6.96 10.81 -3.85
C SER A 349 -7.26 12.23 -4.32
N LEU A 350 -6.78 13.24 -3.58
CA LEU A 350 -6.92 14.64 -3.95
C LEU A 350 -6.22 14.96 -5.29
N ILE A 351 -4.99 14.49 -5.48
CA ILE A 351 -4.26 14.64 -6.74
C ILE A 351 -5.03 14.04 -7.92
N GLY A 352 -5.65 12.87 -7.74
CA GLY A 352 -6.44 12.22 -8.80
C GLY A 352 -7.71 13.00 -9.15
N LEU A 353 -8.40 13.58 -8.16
CA LEU A 353 -9.56 14.44 -8.37
C LEU A 353 -9.18 15.78 -9.01
N TYR A 354 -8.11 16.41 -8.54
CA TYR A 354 -7.56 17.64 -9.10
C TYR A 354 -7.16 17.46 -10.56
N ASP A 355 -6.33 16.45 -10.87
CA ASP A 355 -5.90 16.19 -12.25
C ASP A 355 -7.08 15.89 -13.17
N PHE A 356 -8.12 15.20 -12.66
CA PHE A 356 -9.35 15.01 -13.42
C PHE A 356 -10.03 16.34 -13.72
N ALA A 357 -10.21 17.18 -12.71
CA ALA A 357 -10.87 18.48 -12.85
C ALA A 357 -10.11 19.39 -13.82
N GLU A 358 -8.80 19.53 -13.68
CA GLU A 358 -7.95 20.32 -14.59
C GLU A 358 -8.01 19.82 -16.03
N LEU A 359 -7.92 18.50 -16.22
CA LEU A 359 -7.84 17.93 -17.56
C LEU A 359 -9.17 17.98 -18.33
N THR A 360 -10.29 18.02 -17.61
CA THR A 360 -11.63 17.82 -18.21
C THR A 360 -12.58 18.98 -18.03
N GLY A 361 -12.27 19.92 -17.13
CA GLY A 361 -13.19 20.99 -16.71
C GLY A 361 -14.40 20.49 -15.93
N ASP A 362 -14.38 19.26 -15.39
CA ASP A 362 -15.56 18.67 -14.74
C ASP A 362 -15.83 19.31 -13.35
N PRO A 363 -16.99 19.96 -13.16
CA PRO A 363 -17.29 20.69 -11.93
C PRO A 363 -17.51 19.76 -10.73
N THR A 364 -17.88 18.50 -10.95
CA THR A 364 -18.04 17.54 -9.85
C THR A 364 -16.69 17.14 -9.28
N ALA A 365 -15.71 16.85 -10.13
CA ALA A 365 -14.35 16.56 -9.68
C ALA A 365 -13.74 17.74 -8.92
N ARG A 366 -13.94 18.97 -9.43
CA ARG A 366 -13.52 20.20 -8.75
C ARG A 366 -14.12 20.32 -7.35
N ARG A 367 -15.45 20.22 -7.24
CA ARG A 367 -16.17 20.30 -5.95
C ARG A 367 -15.67 19.27 -4.94
N LEU A 368 -15.46 18.03 -5.38
CA LEU A 368 -14.97 16.95 -4.51
C LEU A 368 -13.56 17.25 -3.99
N PHE A 369 -12.67 17.74 -4.85
CA PHE A 369 -11.35 18.19 -4.45
C PHE A 369 -11.42 19.36 -3.44
N GLU A 370 -12.14 20.43 -3.77
CA GLU A 370 -12.25 21.63 -2.93
C GLU A 370 -12.88 21.36 -1.56
N ALA A 371 -13.83 20.42 -1.48
CA ALA A 371 -14.47 20.05 -0.22
C ALA A 371 -13.53 19.27 0.73
N ALA A 372 -12.49 18.63 0.22
CA ALA A 372 -11.61 17.75 0.97
C ALA A 372 -10.18 18.29 1.14
N GLU A 373 -9.70 19.16 0.25
CA GLU A 373 -8.37 19.77 0.33
C GLU A 373 -8.10 20.49 1.66
N PRO A 374 -9.05 21.25 2.25
CA PRO A 374 -8.80 21.93 3.53
C PRO A 374 -8.47 20.97 4.68
N GLU A 375 -9.07 19.78 4.70
CA GLU A 375 -8.74 18.74 5.69
C GLU A 375 -7.30 18.25 5.48
N ALA A 376 -6.88 17.99 4.24
CA ALA A 376 -5.52 17.55 3.94
C ALA A 376 -4.48 18.60 4.34
N ARG A 377 -4.73 19.88 4.02
CA ARG A 377 -3.88 21.00 4.44
C ARG A 377 -3.70 21.05 5.95
N ALA A 378 -4.75 20.77 6.71
CA ALA A 378 -4.70 20.74 8.17
C ALA A 378 -4.07 19.45 8.74
N GLU A 379 -4.21 18.32 8.04
CA GLU A 379 -3.61 17.04 8.43
C GLU A 379 -2.10 16.95 8.15
N VAL A 380 -1.59 17.61 7.10
CA VAL A 380 -0.18 17.50 6.69
C VAL A 380 0.80 17.86 7.82
N PRO A 381 0.68 19.02 8.50
CA PRO A 381 1.54 19.34 9.64
C PRO A 381 1.41 18.36 10.81
N ARG A 382 0.25 17.71 10.96
CA ARG A 382 0.00 16.73 12.03
C ARG A 382 0.67 15.37 11.75
N ASN A 383 1.16 15.17 10.53
CA ASN A 383 1.92 13.98 10.13
C ASN A 383 3.43 14.23 10.10
N ASP A 384 3.90 15.41 10.55
CA ASP A 384 5.32 15.76 10.69
C ASP A 384 5.74 15.53 12.15
N THR A 385 6.76 14.69 12.39
CA THR A 385 7.28 14.44 13.75
C THR A 385 8.42 15.37 14.14
N GLY A 386 8.81 16.30 13.26
CA GLY A 386 9.97 17.19 13.41
C GLY A 386 11.28 16.59 12.89
N ASP A 387 11.35 15.27 12.71
CA ASP A 387 12.49 14.55 12.15
C ASP A 387 12.11 13.43 11.17
N TRP A 388 10.81 13.22 10.96
CA TRP A 388 10.24 12.16 10.13
C TRP A 388 8.76 12.40 9.85
N SER A 389 8.05 11.41 9.28
CA SER A 389 6.61 11.46 9.08
C SER A 389 5.85 10.28 9.72
N THR A 390 4.55 10.45 9.97
CA THR A 390 3.62 9.37 10.30
C THR A 390 2.90 8.81 9.08
N TYR A 391 2.49 7.54 9.16
CA TYR A 391 1.77 6.88 8.06
C TYR A 391 0.29 7.28 7.99
N SER A 392 -0.28 7.58 9.15
CA SER A 392 -1.66 7.97 9.34
C SER A 392 -1.77 8.97 10.49
N PHE A 393 -2.81 9.80 10.48
CA PHE A 393 -3.08 10.75 11.56
C PHE A 393 -3.07 10.06 12.93
N GLY A 394 -2.26 10.58 13.87
CA GLY A 394 -2.10 10.02 15.22
C GLY A 394 -1.59 8.58 15.26
N GLY A 395 -1.06 8.08 14.14
CA GLY A 395 -0.61 6.71 13.97
C GLY A 395 0.87 6.53 14.21
N ARG A 396 1.40 5.42 13.69
CA ARG A 396 2.82 5.10 13.78
C ARG A 396 3.62 5.91 12.75
N GLU A 397 4.89 6.12 13.06
CA GLU A 397 5.88 6.62 12.11
C GLU A 397 5.92 5.77 10.84
N SER A 398 6.09 6.42 9.70
CA SER A 398 6.20 5.80 8.39
C SER A 398 7.44 4.93 8.31
N THR A 399 7.37 3.82 7.56
CA THR A 399 8.60 3.20 7.05
C THR A 399 9.26 4.14 6.04
N ARG A 400 10.54 3.91 5.72
CA ARG A 400 11.26 4.66 4.67
C ARG A 400 10.45 4.83 3.39
N GLY A 401 9.96 3.74 2.81
CA GLY A 401 9.21 3.81 1.55
C GLY A 401 7.91 4.63 1.66
N TYR A 402 7.24 4.63 2.82
CA TYR A 402 6.04 5.47 3.02
C TYR A 402 6.37 6.94 3.23
N HIS A 403 7.50 7.24 3.89
CA HIS A 403 7.99 8.60 4.03
C HIS A 403 8.39 9.19 2.66
N GLU A 404 9.15 8.42 1.86
CA GLU A 404 9.52 8.80 0.50
C GLU A 404 8.28 8.99 -0.39
N LEU A 405 7.30 8.09 -0.33
CA LEU A 405 6.04 8.24 -1.06
C LEU A 405 5.28 9.50 -0.62
N LEU A 406 5.21 9.77 0.69
CA LEU A 406 4.51 10.97 1.19
C LEU A 406 5.20 12.25 0.70
N ARG A 407 6.54 12.28 0.75
CA ARG A 407 7.34 13.39 0.19
C ARG A 407 7.02 13.61 -1.29
N GLU A 408 6.99 12.57 -2.10
CA GLU A 408 6.66 12.68 -3.54
C GLU A 408 5.23 13.17 -3.77
N LEU A 409 4.26 12.73 -2.96
CA LEU A 409 2.89 13.23 -3.06
C LEU A 409 2.78 14.70 -2.64
N LEU A 410 3.51 15.14 -1.62
CA LEU A 410 3.59 16.54 -1.22
C LEU A 410 4.25 17.41 -2.29
N ALA A 411 5.35 16.95 -2.89
CA ALA A 411 5.99 17.64 -4.01
C ALA A 411 5.04 17.72 -5.23
N SER A 412 4.31 16.64 -5.51
CA SER A 412 3.30 16.58 -6.56
C SER A 412 2.12 17.53 -6.31
N ALA A 413 1.68 17.67 -5.05
CA ALA A 413 0.66 18.63 -4.65
C ALA A 413 1.18 20.08 -4.73
N CYS A 414 2.41 20.33 -4.28
CA CYS A 414 3.09 21.62 -4.39
C CYS A 414 3.15 22.09 -5.86
N SER A 415 3.58 21.22 -6.78
CA SER A 415 3.69 21.57 -8.20
C SER A 415 2.34 21.89 -8.86
N ARG A 416 1.23 21.45 -8.26
CA ARG A 416 -0.14 21.66 -8.76
C ARG A 416 -0.80 22.88 -8.17
N LEU A 417 -0.63 23.06 -6.86
CA LEU A 417 -1.42 23.99 -6.04
C LEU A 417 -0.63 25.21 -5.56
N GLY A 418 0.70 25.14 -5.55
CA GLY A 418 1.57 26.19 -5.01
C GLY A 418 1.37 26.46 -3.51
N THR A 419 0.62 25.62 -2.79
CA THR A 419 0.29 25.86 -1.39
C THR A 419 1.52 25.62 -0.50
N SER A 420 1.91 26.65 0.27
CA SER A 420 3.13 26.65 1.10
C SER A 420 3.26 25.41 1.98
N VAL A 421 2.18 25.00 2.65
CA VAL A 421 2.16 23.81 3.51
C VAL A 421 2.63 22.54 2.80
N TYR A 422 2.31 22.34 1.53
CA TYR A 422 2.74 21.17 0.77
C TYR A 422 4.20 21.32 0.32
N CYS A 423 4.57 22.51 -0.17
CA CYS A 423 5.93 22.81 -0.64
C CYS A 423 6.97 22.73 0.49
N ASP A 424 6.69 23.39 1.62
CA ASP A 424 7.58 23.46 2.77
C ASP A 424 7.73 22.07 3.40
N THR A 425 6.64 21.33 3.53
CA THR A 425 6.68 19.97 4.11
C THR A 425 7.37 18.99 3.18
N ALA A 426 7.18 19.08 1.86
CA ALA A 426 7.95 18.28 0.90
C ALA A 426 9.46 18.53 1.04
N THR A 427 9.83 19.80 1.21
CA THR A 427 11.23 20.20 1.44
C THR A 427 11.77 19.62 2.74
N ARG A 428 11.07 19.82 3.87
CA ARG A 428 11.48 19.26 5.18
C ARG A 428 11.63 17.74 5.14
N PHE A 429 10.66 17.03 4.57
CA PHE A 429 10.72 15.57 4.46
C PHE A 429 11.87 15.10 3.56
N ARG A 430 12.26 15.87 2.54
CA ARG A 430 13.49 15.59 1.80
C ARG A 430 14.71 15.66 2.73
N LEU A 431 14.85 16.73 3.51
CA LEU A 431 15.98 16.92 4.42
C LEU A 431 16.05 15.82 5.49
N TYR A 432 14.90 15.39 6.01
CA TYR A 432 14.83 14.25 6.93
C TYR A 432 15.40 12.97 6.33
N ALA A 433 15.16 12.74 5.03
CA ALA A 433 15.60 11.55 4.33
C ALA A 433 17.04 11.62 3.79
N THR A 434 17.62 12.81 3.63
CA THR A 434 18.92 12.96 2.93
C THR A 434 20.04 13.51 3.79
N GLU A 435 19.76 14.30 4.82
CA GLU A 435 20.81 14.92 5.63
C GLU A 435 21.24 14.03 6.81
N PRO A 436 22.51 14.08 7.22
CA PRO A 436 22.94 13.51 8.50
C PRO A 436 22.22 14.12 9.70
N ALA A 437 22.34 13.48 10.86
CA ALA A 437 21.87 14.05 12.12
C ALA A 437 22.77 15.22 12.54
N VAL A 438 22.19 16.34 12.96
CA VAL A 438 22.93 17.43 13.58
C VAL A 438 23.08 17.09 15.05
N ILE A 439 24.31 17.13 15.57
CA ILE A 439 24.63 16.87 16.96
C ILE A 439 25.47 18.02 17.50
N ALA A 440 25.12 18.53 18.69
CA ALA A 440 25.89 19.56 19.38
C ALA A 440 26.11 19.14 20.83
N LEU A 441 27.34 19.32 21.32
CA LEU A 441 27.67 19.14 22.73
C LEU A 441 27.07 20.31 23.52
N LEU A 442 26.23 20.00 24.49
CA LEU A 442 25.62 21.01 25.38
C LEU A 442 26.44 21.20 26.66
N GLY A 443 27.29 20.23 26.98
CA GLY A 443 28.23 20.31 28.08
C GLY A 443 28.40 18.99 28.84
N PRO A 444 29.05 19.04 30.00
CA PRO A 444 29.66 20.24 30.56
C PRO A 444 30.97 20.58 29.86
N THR A 445 31.48 21.80 30.06
CA THR A 445 32.85 22.18 29.69
C THR A 445 33.86 21.78 30.76
N SER A 446 33.40 21.53 31.99
CA SER A 446 34.21 21.05 33.12
C SER A 446 33.51 19.94 33.92
N ALA A 447 34.29 19.07 34.57
CA ALA A 447 33.82 17.98 35.42
C ALA A 447 34.72 17.85 36.65
N PHE A 448 34.29 17.16 37.71
CA PHE A 448 35.14 16.89 38.87
C PHE A 448 35.66 15.45 38.83
N ALA A 449 36.93 15.26 39.14
CA ALA A 449 37.54 13.94 39.22
C ALA A 449 36.81 13.07 40.26
N GLY A 450 36.53 11.82 39.91
CA GLY A 450 35.77 10.89 40.75
C GLY A 450 34.27 11.15 40.83
N VAL A 451 33.75 12.23 40.24
CA VAL A 451 32.32 12.58 40.31
C VAL A 451 31.59 12.22 39.02
N LYS A 452 30.46 11.51 39.17
CA LYS A 452 29.59 11.14 38.05
C LYS A 452 29.02 12.39 37.40
N THR A 453 29.32 12.55 36.12
CA THR A 453 29.03 13.71 35.29
C THR A 453 28.19 13.30 34.07
N GLN A 454 27.32 14.19 33.60
CA GLN A 454 26.46 13.96 32.44
C GLN A 454 26.99 14.71 31.22
N VAL A 455 27.55 13.98 30.25
CA VAL A 455 27.92 14.55 28.95
C VAL A 455 26.64 14.67 28.12
N SER A 456 26.10 15.89 28.07
CA SER A 456 24.82 16.22 27.46
C SER A 456 25.01 16.76 26.05
N PHE A 457 24.08 16.40 25.15
CA PHE A 457 24.10 16.83 23.75
C PHE A 457 22.69 17.05 23.23
N SER A 458 22.55 17.84 22.17
CA SER A 458 21.33 17.93 21.36
C SER A 458 21.48 17.13 20.07
N LEU A 459 20.36 16.60 19.57
CA LEU A 459 20.30 15.75 18.39
C LEU A 459 19.09 16.11 17.53
N SER A 460 19.25 16.24 16.21
CA SER A 460 18.14 16.65 15.34
C SER A 460 17.22 15.51 14.87
N LYS A 461 17.66 14.25 14.92
CA LYS A 461 16.89 13.10 14.41
C LYS A 461 17.31 11.78 15.05
N LEU A 462 16.41 10.81 15.07
CA LEU A 462 16.65 9.46 15.60
C LEU A 462 17.99 8.86 15.11
N SER A 463 18.92 8.66 16.05
CA SER A 463 20.28 8.21 15.73
C SER A 463 20.83 7.25 16.79
N ALA A 464 21.74 6.37 16.36
CA ALA A 464 22.69 5.73 17.27
C ALA A 464 23.83 6.71 17.52
N VAL A 465 23.96 7.19 18.75
CA VAL A 465 25.01 8.12 19.17
C VAL A 465 26.08 7.32 19.90
N GLN A 466 27.33 7.50 19.49
CA GLN A 466 28.52 6.98 20.15
C GLN A 466 29.20 8.13 20.90
N LEU A 467 29.46 7.94 22.20
CA LEU A 467 30.36 8.78 22.98
C LEU A 467 31.67 8.04 23.16
N THR A 468 32.76 8.65 22.73
CA THR A 468 34.11 8.19 23.02
C THR A 468 34.83 9.28 23.81
N ILE A 469 35.41 8.93 24.96
CA ILE A 469 36.22 9.82 25.79
C ILE A 469 37.65 9.28 25.84
N THR A 470 38.61 10.13 25.51
CA THR A 470 40.03 9.78 25.52
C THR A 470 40.85 10.75 26.37
N ARG A 471 41.88 10.22 27.04
CA ARG A 471 42.88 10.99 27.77
C ARG A 471 44.27 10.47 27.41
N ASN A 472 45.19 11.35 27.05
CA ASN A 472 46.55 11.00 26.63
C ASN A 472 46.60 9.87 25.58
N GLY A 473 45.66 9.86 24.63
CA GLY A 473 45.54 8.84 23.59
C GLY A 473 44.88 7.52 24.02
N VAL A 474 44.55 7.35 25.30
CA VAL A 474 43.87 6.16 25.84
C VAL A 474 42.37 6.39 25.95
N THR A 475 41.58 5.47 25.42
CA THR A 475 40.12 5.49 25.54
C THR A 475 39.69 5.08 26.95
N GLU A 476 39.00 5.98 27.67
CA GLU A 476 38.45 5.71 29.00
C GLU A 476 36.97 5.30 28.95
N LEU A 477 36.22 5.77 27.93
CA LEU A 477 34.83 5.40 27.69
C LEU A 477 34.60 5.28 26.19
N ASP A 478 33.91 4.21 25.78
CA ASP A 478 33.33 4.10 24.44
C ASP A 478 31.96 3.43 24.54
N GLU A 479 30.90 4.22 24.37
CA GLU A 479 29.53 3.75 24.56
C GLU A 479 28.63 4.20 23.41
N VAL A 480 27.73 3.30 22.96
CA VAL A 480 26.74 3.58 21.92
C VAL A 480 25.33 3.38 22.47
N ARG A 481 24.47 4.39 22.29
CA ARG A 481 23.02 4.29 22.62
C ARG A 481 22.17 4.96 21.55
N THR A 482 20.90 4.55 21.45
CA THR A 482 19.94 5.16 20.52
C THR A 482 19.17 6.28 21.19
N PHE A 483 19.12 7.44 20.55
CA PHE A 483 18.40 8.62 21.02
C PHE A 483 17.45 9.13 19.95
N ARG A 484 16.27 9.60 20.36
CA ARG A 484 15.37 10.38 19.50
C ARG A 484 15.88 11.81 19.35
N ALA A 485 15.31 12.56 18.41
CA ALA A 485 15.52 14.00 18.33
C ALA A 485 15.25 14.68 19.68
N GLY A 486 16.05 15.68 20.03
CA GLY A 486 16.02 16.38 21.31
C GLY A 486 17.32 16.25 22.09
N ALA A 487 17.23 16.43 23.42
CA ALA A 487 18.37 16.30 24.31
C ALA A 487 18.65 14.83 24.67
N GLY A 488 19.93 14.48 24.76
CA GLY A 488 20.41 13.20 25.26
C GLY A 488 21.64 13.39 26.14
N ALA A 489 21.99 12.36 26.91
CA ALA A 489 23.18 12.41 27.75
C ALA A 489 23.78 11.02 27.96
N PHE A 490 25.08 11.00 28.22
CA PHE A 490 25.81 9.85 28.73
C PHE A 490 26.37 10.15 30.11
N ALA A 491 26.33 9.16 30.99
CA ALA A 491 27.00 9.26 32.28
C ALA A 491 28.47 8.86 32.13
N TRP A 492 29.36 9.67 32.67
CA TRP A 492 30.80 9.42 32.70
C TRP A 492 31.38 9.92 34.03
N THR A 493 32.41 9.25 34.55
CA THR A 493 33.11 9.67 35.77
C THR A 493 34.59 9.83 35.41
N PRO A 494 35.16 11.05 35.43
CA PRO A 494 36.57 11.27 35.14
C PRO A 494 37.42 10.59 36.22
N LYS A 495 38.45 9.84 35.85
CA LYS A 495 39.31 9.16 36.83
C LYS A 495 40.34 10.07 37.48
N SER A 496 40.66 11.20 36.85
CA SER A 496 41.68 12.12 37.34
C SER A 496 41.41 13.54 36.85
N ALA A 497 42.09 14.53 37.42
CA ALA A 497 42.10 15.89 36.90
C ALA A 497 42.90 15.98 35.58
N GLY A 498 42.56 16.98 34.75
CA GLY A 498 43.18 17.26 33.46
C GLY A 498 42.19 17.24 32.29
N PRO A 499 42.67 17.53 31.07
CA PRO A 499 41.83 17.60 29.89
C PRO A 499 41.43 16.21 29.38
N TYR A 500 40.19 16.10 28.92
CA TYR A 500 39.63 14.92 28.29
C TYR A 500 39.08 15.28 26.92
N SER A 501 39.51 14.57 25.88
CA SER A 501 38.92 14.72 24.55
C SER A 501 37.61 13.93 24.48
N VAL A 502 36.57 14.60 24.00
CA VAL A 502 35.23 14.04 23.85
C VAL A 502 34.90 13.98 22.37
N ARG A 503 34.54 12.79 21.89
CA ARG A 503 34.04 12.60 20.53
C ARG A 503 32.63 12.04 20.58
N LEU A 504 31.69 12.79 20.01
CA LEU A 504 30.35 12.32 19.71
C LEU A 504 30.26 11.95 18.24
N ALA A 505 29.69 10.79 17.93
CA ALA A 505 29.36 10.40 16.56
C ALA A 505 27.91 9.94 16.49
N ALA A 506 27.11 10.54 15.61
CA ALA A 506 25.72 10.16 15.39
C ALA A 506 25.58 9.44 14.05
N LYS A 507 24.96 8.26 14.06
CA LYS A 507 24.52 7.53 12.86
C LYS A 507 23.00 7.53 12.79
N GLU A 508 22.47 8.13 11.74
CA GLU A 508 21.05 8.20 11.42
C GLU A 508 20.43 6.80 11.22
N LEU A 509 19.21 6.55 11.74
CA LEU A 509 18.58 5.21 11.75
C LEU A 509 17.28 5.07 10.92
N ARG A 510 16.70 6.15 10.40
CA ARG A 510 15.45 6.19 9.64
C ARG A 510 15.62 5.68 8.21
N THR A 511 16.75 6.03 7.57
CA THR A 511 16.92 5.88 6.11
C THR A 511 17.71 4.62 5.71
N GLY A 512 18.59 4.15 6.59
CA GLY A 512 19.55 3.10 6.25
C GLY A 512 20.65 3.55 5.27
N LEU A 513 20.74 4.85 4.94
CA LEU A 513 21.76 5.41 4.05
C LEU A 513 23.14 5.60 4.72
N ASN A 514 23.30 5.12 5.96
CA ASN A 514 24.53 5.24 6.75
C ASN A 514 25.03 6.69 6.90
N LEU A 515 24.11 7.65 6.99
CA LEU A 515 24.42 9.07 7.20
C LEU A 515 25.02 9.26 8.60
N ARG A 516 26.17 9.92 8.69
CA ARG A 516 26.93 10.09 9.94
C ARG A 516 27.40 11.52 10.11
N THR A 517 27.42 11.95 11.37
CA THR A 517 28.02 13.21 11.80
C THR A 517 28.96 12.92 12.95
N ARG A 518 30.03 13.70 13.07
CA ARG A 518 30.96 13.63 14.19
C ARG A 518 31.20 15.03 14.73
N LEU A 519 31.35 15.11 16.04
CA LEU A 519 31.71 16.30 16.76
C LEU A 519 32.82 15.91 17.75
N THR A 520 33.82 16.76 17.86
CA THR A 520 34.85 16.67 18.89
C THR A 520 34.79 17.90 19.79
N GLY A 521 35.05 17.70 21.07
CA GLY A 521 35.17 18.74 22.07
C GLY A 521 36.14 18.32 23.16
N GLU A 522 36.23 19.13 24.20
CA GLU A 522 37.09 18.88 25.35
C GLU A 522 36.30 19.15 26.63
N ILE A 523 36.55 18.35 27.66
CA ILE A 523 36.03 18.58 29.01
C ILE A 523 37.22 18.65 29.96
N GLN A 524 37.31 19.74 30.72
CA GLN A 524 38.34 19.90 31.73
C GLN A 524 37.90 19.23 33.05
N SER A 525 38.59 18.18 33.45
CA SER A 525 38.41 17.60 34.78
C SER A 525 39.21 18.39 35.82
N VAL A 526 38.54 18.90 36.85
CA VAL A 526 39.15 19.58 37.99
C VAL A 526 39.24 18.64 39.19
N PRO A 527 40.16 18.89 40.14
CA PRO A 527 40.36 18.04 41.31
C PRO A 527 39.09 17.76 42.12
#